data_AF-A0A831W4Q5-F1
#
_entry.id   AF-A0A831W4Q5-F1
#
_cell.length_a   1.000
_cell.length_b   1.000
_cell.length_c   1.000
_cell.angle_alpha   90.00
_cell.angle_beta   90.00
_cell.angle_gamma   90.00
#
_symmetry.space_group_name_H-M   'P 1'
#
loop_
_entity.id
_entity.type
_entity.pdbx_description
1 polymer ?
#
loop_
_entity_poly.entity_id
_entity_poly.type
_entity_poly.pdbx_seq_one_letter_code
_entity_poly.pdbx_strand_id
1 'polypeptide(L)' 'MEETPGRYLKQMLKQKGLTQHQVARMLGVERSLISQWCTGVRPIPPERALALEQAYGLDAERLCPRVRMLRRLLVDPDA' A
#
# COMPACT_ATOMS: atom_id res chain seq x y z
N MET A 1 -16.18 -0.63 -13.28
CA MET A 1 -14.74 -0.27 -13.33
C MET A 1 -14.07 -0.93 -12.14
N GLU A 2 -13.21 -1.93 -12.38
CA GLU A 2 -12.44 -2.55 -11.31
C GLU A 2 -11.43 -1.53 -10.76
N GLU A 3 -11.52 -1.25 -9.45
CA GLU A 3 -10.55 -0.40 -8.77
C GLU A 3 -9.33 -1.25 -8.41
N THR A 4 -8.21 -1.04 -9.13
CA THR A 4 -6.96 -1.76 -8.84
C THR A 4 -6.25 -1.15 -7.63
N PRO A 5 -5.45 -1.93 -6.88
CA PRO A 5 -4.68 -1.42 -5.74
C PRO A 5 -3.79 -0.21 -6.09
N GLY A 6 -3.19 -0.23 -7.28
CA GLY A 6 -2.37 0.88 -7.78
C GLY A 6 -3.17 2.16 -8.05
N ARG A 7 -4.38 2.03 -8.60
CA ARG A 7 -5.28 3.16 -8.84
C ARG A 7 -5.78 3.76 -7.53
N TYR A 8 -6.14 2.90 -6.57
CA TYR A 8 -6.51 3.31 -5.22
C TYR A 8 -5.37 4.08 -4.54
N LEU A 9 -4.14 3.53 -4.55
CA LEU A 9 -2.96 4.20 -4.00
C LEU A 9 -2.80 5.60 -4.60
N LYS A 10 -2.76 5.69 -5.94
CA LYS A 10 -2.58 6.97 -6.65
C LYS A 10 -3.66 7.98 -6.30
N GLN A 11 -4.91 7.55 -6.19
CA GLN A 11 -6.03 8.42 -5.81
C GLN A 11 -5.87 8.94 -4.39
N MET A 12 -5.54 8.08 -3.44
CA MET A 12 -5.40 8.48 -2.04
C MET A 12 -4.20 9.39 -1.80
N LEU A 13 -3.07 9.15 -2.49
CA LEU A 13 -1.93 10.07 -2.44
C LEU A 13 -2.33 11.46 -2.91
N LYS A 14 -3.09 11.56 -4.01
CA LYS A 14 -3.62 12.84 -4.51
C LYS A 14 -4.56 13.51 -3.52
N GLN A 15 -5.50 12.76 -2.93
CA GLN A 15 -6.45 13.30 -1.96
C GLN A 15 -5.77 13.84 -0.70
N LYS A 16 -4.67 13.20 -0.26
CA LYS A 16 -3.88 13.63 0.90
C LYS A 16 -2.81 14.67 0.56
N GLY A 17 -2.72 15.14 -0.69
CA GLY A 17 -1.69 16.09 -1.13
C GLY A 17 -0.26 15.53 -1.10
N LEU A 18 -0.11 14.20 -1.10
CA LEU A 18 1.18 13.52 -1.02
C LEU A 18 1.75 13.27 -2.42
N THR A 19 3.04 13.53 -2.58
CA THR A 19 3.78 13.18 -3.80
C THR A 19 4.36 11.77 -3.67
N GLN A 20 4.52 11.08 -4.81
CA GLN A 20 5.20 9.78 -4.84
C GLN A 20 6.62 9.84 -4.27
N HIS A 21 7.32 10.99 -4.41
CA HIS A 21 8.66 11.17 -3.87
C HIS A 21 8.67 11.26 -2.34
N GLN A 22 7.72 11.97 -1.73
CA GLN A 22 7.57 12.01 -0.27
C GLN A 22 7.29 10.63 0.31
N VAL A 23 6.38 9.88 -0.34
CA VAL A 23 6.05 8.51 0.07
C VAL A 23 7.25 7.59 -0.07
N ALA A 24 7.98 7.67 -1.19
CA ALA A 24 9.18 6.89 -1.43
C ALA A 24 10.25 7.15 -0.35
N ARG A 25 10.49 8.42 -0.02
CA ARG A 25 11.44 8.82 1.03
C ARG A 25 11.02 8.30 2.40
N MET A 26 9.74 8.39 2.75
CA MET A 26 9.23 7.86 4.02
C MET A 26 9.41 6.35 4.12
N LEU A 27 9.11 5.62 3.03
CA LEU A 27 9.26 4.17 2.98
C LEU A 27 10.72 3.71 2.79
N GLY A 28 11.67 4.61 2.54
CA GLY A 28 13.06 4.25 2.21
C GLY A 28 13.17 3.44 0.91
N VAL A 29 12.33 3.74 -0.09
CA VAL A 29 12.34 3.09 -1.40
C VAL A 29 12.56 4.11 -2.51
N GLU A 30 12.86 3.63 -3.72
CA GLU A 30 12.98 4.50 -4.88
C GLU A 30 11.60 5.01 -5.36
N ARG A 31 11.54 6.24 -5.88
CA ARG A 31 10.31 6.81 -6.45
C ARG A 31 9.73 5.94 -7.58
N SER A 32 10.60 5.36 -8.39
CA SER A 32 10.23 4.48 -9.51
C SER A 32 9.43 3.28 -9.03
N LEU A 33 9.71 2.76 -7.83
CA LEU A 33 8.95 1.65 -7.24
C LEU A 33 7.51 2.07 -6.89
N ILE A 34 7.33 3.27 -6.32
CA ILE A 34 5.98 3.82 -6.04
C ILE A 34 5.19 3.99 -7.34
N SER A 35 5.85 4.45 -8.40
CA SER A 35 5.24 4.58 -9.72
C SER A 35 4.77 3.20 -10.26
N GLN A 36 5.63 2.18 -10.17
CA GLN A 36 5.30 0.80 -10.59
C GLN A 36 4.11 0.22 -9.82
N TRP A 37 3.98 0.53 -8.53
CA TRP A 37 2.79 0.18 -7.75
C TRP A 37 1.55 0.89 -8.25
N CYS A 38 1.63 2.20 -8.51
CA CYS A 38 0.50 3.01 -8.98
C CYS A 38 0.00 2.59 -10.37
N THR A 39 0.90 2.11 -11.23
CA THR A 39 0.57 1.65 -12.59
C THR A 39 0.21 0.16 -12.65
N GLY A 40 0.38 -0.57 -11.54
CA GLY A 40 0.11 -2.02 -11.49
C GLY A 40 1.19 -2.89 -12.13
N VAL A 41 2.34 -2.30 -12.52
CA VAL A 41 3.50 -3.05 -13.03
C VAL A 41 4.06 -4.00 -11.97
N ARG A 42 4.03 -3.58 -10.71
CA ARG A 42 4.37 -4.44 -9.57
C ARG A 42 3.27 -4.40 -8.52
N PRO A 43 2.94 -5.54 -7.88
CA PRO A 43 2.05 -5.55 -6.73
C PRO A 43 2.72 -4.87 -5.54
N ILE A 44 1.89 -4.31 -4.64
CA ILE A 44 2.35 -3.74 -3.38
C ILE A 44 2.53 -4.89 -2.38
N PRO A 45 3.73 -5.10 -1.82
CA PRO A 45 3.95 -6.13 -0.83
C PRO A 45 3.25 -5.77 0.50
N PRO A 46 2.85 -6.78 1.30
CA PRO A 46 2.03 -6.57 2.49
C PRO A 46 2.70 -5.67 3.54
N GLU A 47 4.02 -5.81 3.73
CA GLU A 47 4.79 -4.95 4.65
C GLU A 47 4.69 -3.46 4.29
N ARG A 48 4.68 -3.16 2.99
CA ARG A 48 4.58 -1.77 2.48
C ARG A 48 3.16 -1.26 2.55
N ALA A 49 2.17 -2.12 2.30
CA ALA A 49 0.77 -1.78 2.50
C ALA A 49 0.48 -1.41 3.97
N LEU A 50 1.02 -2.18 4.92
CA LEU A 50 0.93 -1.88 6.36
C LEU A 50 1.67 -0.59 6.74
N ALA A 51 2.87 -0.35 6.19
CA ALA A 51 3.59 0.91 6.44
C ALA A 51 2.82 2.14 5.92
N LEU A 52 2.18 2.01 4.74
CA LEU A 52 1.33 3.05 4.16
C LEU A 52 0.07 3.31 4.98
N GLU A 53 -0.52 2.26 5.55
CA GLU A 53 -1.62 2.37 6.50
C GLU A 53 -1.20 3.10 7.77
N GLN A 54 -0.10 2.68 8.41
CA GLN A 54 0.36 3.30 9.65
C GLN A 54 0.77 4.77 9.47
N ALA A 55 1.46 5.09 8.38
CA ALA A 55 1.98 6.44 8.17
C ALA A 55 0.94 7.43 7.64
N TYR A 56 -0.02 6.95 6.83
CA TYR A 56 -0.94 7.83 6.10
C TYR A 56 -2.42 7.49 6.28
N GLY A 57 -2.77 6.44 7.04
CA GLY A 57 -4.15 5.98 7.22
C GLY A 57 -4.78 5.45 5.94
N LEU A 58 -4.00 4.80 5.09
CA LEU A 58 -4.48 4.13 3.87
C LEU A 58 -4.98 2.73 4.17
N ASP A 59 -5.97 2.24 3.42
CA ASP A 59 -6.48 0.89 3.62
C ASP A 59 -5.49 -0.16 3.07
N ALA A 60 -4.76 -0.83 3.96
CA ALA A 60 -3.78 -1.84 3.60
C ALA A 60 -4.41 -3.03 2.85
N GLU A 61 -5.66 -3.38 3.14
CA GLU A 61 -6.35 -4.50 2.49
C GLU A 61 -6.73 -4.17 1.05
N ARG A 62 -7.08 -2.91 0.76
CA ARG A 62 -7.25 -2.42 -0.61
C ARG A 62 -5.94 -2.34 -1.39
N LEU A 63 -4.84 -1.99 -0.71
CA LEU A 63 -3.50 -1.93 -1.32
C LEU A 63 -2.92 -3.33 -1.58
N CYS A 64 -3.19 -4.27 -0.70
CA CYS A 64 -2.75 -5.65 -0.80
C CYS A 64 -3.77 -6.57 -0.10
N PRO A 65 -4.64 -7.26 -0.86
CA PRO A 65 -5.66 -8.16 -0.27
C PRO A 65 -5.07 -9.27 0.61
N ARG A 66 -3.80 -9.61 0.41
CA ARG A 66 -3.06 -10.57 1.24
C ARG A 66 -2.87 -10.10 2.68
N VAL A 67 -2.92 -8.79 2.95
CA VAL A 67 -2.86 -8.24 4.32
C VAL A 67 -4.00 -8.78 5.17
N ARG A 68 -5.21 -8.89 4.63
CA ARG A 68 -6.35 -9.48 5.35
C ARG A 68 -6.07 -10.92 5.78
N MET A 69 -5.44 -11.70 4.90
CA MET A 69 -5.05 -13.08 5.19
C MET A 69 -3.95 -13.15 6.24
N LEU A 70 -2.92 -12.29 6.15
CA LEU A 70 -1.84 -12.22 7.13
C LEU A 70 -2.32 -11.77 8.52
N ARG A 71 -3.22 -10.77 8.59
CA ARG A 71 -3.86 -10.35 9.85
C ARG A 71 -4.63 -11.49 10.49
N ARG A 72 -5.35 -12.28 9.68
CA ARG A 72 -6.07 -13.44 10.19
C ARG A 72 -5.13 -14.49 10.77
N LEU A 73 -3.98 -14.72 10.15
CA LEU A 73 -2.99 -15.70 10.61
C LEU A 73 -2.19 -15.25 11.85
N LEU A 74 -2.09 -13.95 12.11
CA LEU A 74 -1.37 -13.40 13.27
C LEU A 74 -2.25 -13.24 14.53
N VAL A 75 -3.56 -13.45 14.42
CA VAL A 75 -4.53 -13.28 15.51
C VAL A 75 -4.85 -14.61 16.22
N ASP A 76 -4.28 -15.74 15.79
CA ASP A 76 -4.40 -17.03 16.46
C ASP A 76 -3.07 -17.40 17.17
N PRO A 77 -2.88 -17.02 18.44
CA PRO A 77 -1.82 -17.58 19.29
C PRO A 77 -2.16 -18.98 19.83
N ASP A 78 -3.34 -19.53 19.51
CA ASP A 78 -3.90 -20.80 20.02
C ASP A 78 -4.23 -21.79 18.86
N ALA A 79 -3.33 -21.91 17.87
CA ALA A 79 -3.36 -22.99 16.86
C ALA A 79 -2.19 -23.96 17.06
#